data_AF-M0HDV0-F1
#
_entry.id   AF-M0HDV0-F1
#
_cell.length_a   1.000
_cell.length_b   1.000
_cell.length_c   1.000
_cell.angle_alpha   90.00
_cell.angle_beta   90.00
_cell.angle_gamma   90.00
#
_symmetry.space_group_name_H-M   'P 1'
#
loop_
_entity.id
_entity.type
_entity.pdbx_description
1 polymer ?
#
loop_
_entity_poly.entity_id
_entity_poly.type
_entity_poly.pdbx_seq_one_letter_code
_entity_poly.pdbx_strand_id
1 'polypeptide(L)'
;MDSARRAEHPGYPAEQRATMSHSKLAREPWLWVFVGVWAAVVSALHFGGLAYDIYTRIWWWDVLTHSLSGFGVAGVLFLVFPRTFRGARAPVVVGGIILAIGAGFEVYEYLFKDFWWGWSMAYYVEDTAIDLVVDVVGGLGFFALVEGVLRSRTRADSPRGDSPPSSGHLRSDGGEKADDDSSSDR
;
A
#
# COMPACT_ATOMS: atom_id res chain seq x y z
N MET A 1 10.94 33.80 54.09
CA MET A 1 10.73 32.36 54.25
C MET A 1 9.30 32.06 53.80
N ASP A 2 9.00 31.43 52.68
CA ASP A 2 9.77 31.06 51.50
C ASP A 2 8.80 31.01 50.32
N SER A 3 9.29 31.54 49.21
CA SER A 3 8.63 31.55 47.91
C SER A 3 8.59 30.13 47.37
N ALA A 4 7.46 29.44 47.48
CA ALA A 4 7.26 28.15 46.81
C ALA A 4 7.06 28.38 45.31
N ARG A 5 8.20 28.38 44.59
CA ARG A 5 8.28 28.33 43.13
C ARG A 5 7.57 27.08 42.60
N ARG A 6 6.53 27.32 41.79
CA ARG A 6 6.34 26.77 40.44
C ARG A 6 7.21 25.56 40.08
N ALA A 7 6.62 24.36 40.13
CA ALA A 7 7.01 23.25 39.28
C ALA A 7 5.94 23.12 38.17
N GLU A 8 6.00 24.04 37.20
CA GLU A 8 5.38 23.79 35.91
C GLU A 8 6.20 22.69 35.24
N HIS A 9 5.65 21.48 35.20
CA HIS A 9 6.09 20.46 34.26
C HIS A 9 5.70 20.93 32.85
N PRO A 10 6.65 21.29 31.97
CA PRO A 10 6.33 21.33 30.56
C PRO A 10 6.18 19.87 30.14
N GLY A 11 4.94 19.39 30.14
CA GLY A 11 4.59 18.21 29.35
C GLY A 11 4.96 18.55 27.92
N TYR A 12 6.10 18.03 27.46
CA TYR A 12 6.41 17.97 26.04
C TYR A 12 5.15 17.45 25.36
N PRO A 13 4.50 18.20 24.46
CA PRO A 13 3.62 17.57 23.51
C PRO A 13 4.55 16.64 22.74
N ALA A 14 4.47 15.34 23.04
CA ALA A 14 4.94 14.34 22.11
C ALA A 14 4.28 14.73 20.79
N GLU A 15 5.04 15.35 19.90
CA GLU A 15 4.65 15.53 18.52
C GLU A 15 4.11 14.16 18.12
N GLN A 16 2.80 14.06 17.94
CA GLN A 16 2.18 12.91 17.30
C GLN A 16 2.72 12.92 15.88
N ARG A 17 3.93 12.36 15.72
CA ARG A 17 4.63 12.24 14.46
C ARG A 17 3.68 11.47 13.58
N ALA A 18 3.13 12.18 12.60
CA ALA A 18 1.96 11.77 11.86
C ALA A 18 2.28 10.56 10.99
N THR A 19 2.26 9.34 11.55
CA THR A 19 2.38 8.11 10.77
C THR A 19 1.35 8.15 9.64
N MET A 20 1.81 7.89 8.43
CA MET A 20 0.93 7.90 7.27
C MET A 20 -0.13 6.81 7.40
N SER A 21 -1.39 7.19 7.25
CA SER A 21 -2.52 6.25 7.31
C SER A 21 -3.20 6.15 5.96
N HIS A 22 -3.94 5.07 5.70
CA HIS A 22 -4.73 4.88 4.47
C HIS A 22 -5.61 6.10 4.14
N SER A 23 -6.19 6.76 5.16
CA SER A 23 -7.06 7.92 4.93
C SER A 23 -6.28 9.18 4.54
N LYS A 24 -5.03 9.33 5.00
CA LYS A 24 -4.18 10.43 4.57
C LYS A 24 -3.70 10.20 3.14
N LEU A 25 -3.22 8.99 2.85
CA LEU A 25 -2.77 8.61 1.51
C LEU A 25 -3.87 8.74 0.46
N ALA A 26 -5.10 8.28 0.76
CA ALA A 26 -6.25 8.40 -0.15
C ALA A 26 -6.66 9.84 -0.46
N ARG A 27 -6.22 10.82 0.34
CA ARG A 27 -6.49 12.25 0.10
C ARG A 27 -5.39 12.94 -0.70
N GLU A 28 -4.30 12.24 -1.01
CA GLU A 28 -3.21 12.84 -1.75
C GLU A 28 -3.58 13.03 -3.23
N PRO A 29 -3.40 14.24 -3.80
CA PRO A 29 -3.92 14.59 -5.11
C PRO A 29 -3.30 13.74 -6.23
N TRP A 30 -2.03 13.36 -6.11
CA TRP A 30 -1.37 12.53 -7.12
C TRP A 30 -2.03 11.15 -7.27
N LEU A 31 -2.60 10.58 -6.19
CA LEU A 31 -3.22 9.27 -6.26
C LEU A 31 -4.57 9.33 -6.99
N TRP A 32 -5.32 10.43 -6.81
CA TRP A 32 -6.52 10.71 -7.61
C TRP A 32 -6.19 10.86 -9.09
N VAL A 33 -5.12 11.61 -9.41
CA VAL A 33 -4.65 11.75 -10.80
C VAL A 33 -4.21 10.40 -11.36
N PHE A 34 -3.46 9.61 -10.60
CA PHE A 34 -3.02 8.28 -11.00
C PHE A 34 -4.21 7.36 -11.31
N VAL A 35 -5.16 7.24 -10.39
CA VAL A 35 -6.37 6.39 -10.59
C VAL A 35 -7.23 6.92 -11.74
N GLY A 36 -7.38 8.24 -11.88
CA GLY A 36 -8.13 8.84 -12.98
C GLY A 36 -7.51 8.57 -14.36
N VAL A 37 -6.19 8.72 -14.48
CA VAL A 37 -5.45 8.38 -15.70
C VAL A 37 -5.53 6.88 -15.98
N TRP A 38 -5.38 6.05 -14.95
CA TRP A 38 -5.52 4.60 -15.08
C TRP A 38 -6.91 4.21 -15.61
N ALA A 39 -7.98 4.76 -15.04
CA ALA A 39 -9.34 4.51 -15.49
C ALA A 39 -9.55 4.93 -16.95
N ALA A 40 -8.99 6.07 -17.37
CA ALA A 40 -9.05 6.51 -18.76
C ALA A 40 -8.30 5.55 -19.71
N VAL A 41 -7.12 5.09 -19.32
CA VAL A 41 -6.33 4.10 -20.10
C VAL A 41 -7.09 2.79 -20.23
N VAL A 42 -7.61 2.25 -19.13
CA VAL A 42 -8.38 0.99 -19.15
C VAL A 42 -9.64 1.12 -19.98
N SER A 43 -10.36 2.25 -19.87
CA SER A 43 -11.52 2.53 -20.71
C SER A 43 -11.14 2.57 -22.19
N ALA A 44 -10.04 3.23 -22.54
CA ALA A 44 -9.54 3.27 -23.92
C ALA A 44 -9.14 1.88 -24.43
N LEU A 45 -8.53 1.03 -23.59
CA LEU A 45 -8.22 -0.35 -23.94
C LEU A 45 -9.48 -1.18 -24.17
N HIS A 46 -10.48 -1.08 -23.29
CA HIS A 46 -11.73 -1.83 -23.42
C HIS A 46 -12.52 -1.39 -24.67
N PHE A 47 -12.85 -0.11 -24.78
CA PHE A 47 -13.63 0.40 -25.92
C PHE A 47 -12.86 0.37 -27.24
N GLY A 48 -11.55 0.59 -27.22
CA GLY A 48 -10.70 0.39 -28.38
C GLY A 48 -10.66 -1.08 -28.80
N GLY A 49 -10.56 -1.99 -27.82
CA GLY A 49 -10.63 -3.43 -28.07
C GLY A 49 -11.92 -3.85 -28.77
N LEU A 50 -13.05 -3.27 -28.36
CA LEU A 50 -14.34 -3.49 -29.02
C LEU A 50 -14.39 -2.85 -30.42
N ALA A 51 -13.95 -1.61 -30.56
CA ALA A 51 -14.04 -0.86 -31.83
C ALA A 51 -13.16 -1.45 -32.95
N TYR A 52 -12.09 -2.17 -32.61
CA TYR A 52 -11.13 -2.75 -33.55
C TYR A 52 -11.13 -4.29 -33.60
N ASP A 53 -12.14 -4.94 -32.99
CA ASP A 53 -12.26 -6.40 -32.86
C ASP A 53 -11.01 -7.07 -32.25
N ILE A 54 -10.34 -6.42 -31.29
CA ILE A 54 -9.10 -6.96 -30.70
C ILE A 54 -9.39 -8.20 -29.86
N TYR A 55 -10.52 -8.22 -29.15
CA TYR A 55 -10.97 -9.35 -28.32
C TYR A 55 -11.05 -10.67 -29.10
N THR A 56 -11.36 -10.63 -30.41
CA THR A 56 -11.42 -11.84 -31.24
C THR A 56 -10.07 -12.22 -31.87
N ARG A 57 -9.08 -11.33 -31.84
CA ARG A 57 -7.78 -11.49 -32.52
C ARG A 57 -6.63 -11.75 -31.57
N ILE A 58 -6.68 -11.23 -30.36
CA ILE A 58 -5.61 -11.30 -29.37
C ILE A 58 -6.17 -11.94 -28.10
N TRP A 59 -5.89 -13.24 -27.92
CA TRP A 59 -6.47 -14.06 -26.86
C TRP A 59 -6.19 -13.57 -25.42
N TRP A 60 -5.06 -12.90 -25.17
CA TRP A 60 -4.72 -12.39 -23.84
C TRP A 60 -5.27 -10.99 -23.58
N TRP A 61 -5.86 -10.35 -24.59
CA TRP A 61 -6.36 -8.98 -24.47
C TRP A 61 -7.42 -8.86 -23.37
N ASP A 62 -8.32 -9.84 -23.32
CA ASP A 62 -9.42 -9.87 -22.38
C ASP A 62 -8.93 -9.94 -20.94
N VAL A 63 -8.09 -10.94 -20.68
CA VAL A 63 -7.36 -11.16 -19.43
C VAL A 63 -6.60 -9.90 -18.97
N LEU A 64 -5.93 -9.21 -19.91
CA LEU A 64 -5.26 -7.94 -19.59
C LEU A 64 -6.30 -6.89 -19.16
N THR A 65 -7.36 -6.69 -19.94
CA THR A 65 -8.36 -5.67 -19.65
C THR A 65 -9.09 -5.91 -18.34
N HIS A 66 -9.42 -7.15 -18.00
CA HIS A 66 -9.99 -7.51 -16.70
C HIS A 66 -9.00 -7.25 -15.57
N SER A 67 -7.77 -7.75 -15.67
CA SER A 67 -6.78 -7.51 -14.61
C SER A 67 -6.51 -6.02 -14.35
N LEU A 68 -6.39 -5.21 -15.41
CA LEU A 68 -6.22 -3.76 -15.27
C LEU A 68 -7.50 -3.07 -14.74
N SER A 69 -8.68 -3.59 -15.07
CA SER A 69 -9.97 -3.11 -14.55
C SER A 69 -10.11 -3.39 -13.07
N GLY A 70 -9.85 -4.61 -12.62
CA GLY A 70 -9.82 -4.97 -11.20
C GLY A 70 -8.85 -4.10 -10.39
N PHE A 71 -7.66 -3.82 -10.93
CA PHE A 71 -6.71 -2.87 -10.34
C PHE A 71 -7.30 -1.46 -10.22
N GLY A 72 -7.94 -0.96 -11.28
CA GLY A 72 -8.58 0.37 -11.30
C GLY A 72 -9.77 0.48 -10.33
N VAL A 73 -10.63 -0.54 -10.28
CA VAL A 73 -11.78 -0.64 -9.36
C VAL A 73 -11.30 -0.62 -7.91
N ALA A 74 -10.25 -1.38 -7.59
CA ALA A 74 -9.63 -1.33 -6.26
C ALA A 74 -9.07 0.06 -5.94
N GLY A 75 -8.53 0.77 -6.94
CA GLY A 75 -8.09 2.15 -6.82
C GLY A 75 -9.22 3.11 -6.44
N VAL A 76 -10.34 3.05 -7.15
CA VAL A 76 -11.54 3.85 -6.82
C VAL A 76 -12.06 3.48 -5.43
N LEU A 77 -12.15 2.18 -5.12
CA LEU A 77 -12.58 1.69 -3.81
C LEU A 77 -11.68 2.23 -2.69
N PHE A 78 -10.37 2.28 -2.89
CA PHE A 78 -9.44 2.83 -1.90
C PHE A 78 -9.63 4.34 -1.70
N LEU A 79 -9.80 5.10 -2.78
CA LEU A 79 -9.98 6.55 -2.71
C LEU A 79 -11.26 6.93 -1.96
N VAL A 80 -12.36 6.21 -2.21
CA VAL A 80 -13.67 6.50 -1.61
C VAL A 80 -13.81 5.85 -0.23
N PHE A 81 -13.31 4.63 -0.06
CA PHE A 81 -13.45 3.82 1.16
C PHE A 81 -12.09 3.33 1.69
N PRO A 82 -11.16 4.21 2.05
CA PRO A 82 -9.80 3.83 2.46
C PRO A 82 -9.75 2.99 3.75
N ARG A 83 -10.84 2.96 4.53
CA ARG A 83 -10.94 2.12 5.73
C ARG A 83 -11.11 0.63 5.40
N THR A 84 -11.63 0.29 4.22
CA THR A 84 -11.79 -1.09 3.75
C THR A 84 -10.44 -1.80 3.58
N PHE A 85 -9.37 -1.02 3.37
CA PHE A 85 -8.01 -1.52 3.19
C PHE A 85 -7.26 -1.76 4.52
N ARG A 86 -7.94 -1.72 5.67
CA ARG A 86 -7.31 -1.85 6.99
C ARG A 86 -7.55 -3.20 7.65
N GLY A 87 -6.48 -3.73 8.25
CA GLY A 87 -6.54 -4.92 9.11
C GLY A 87 -6.41 -6.23 8.34
N ALA A 88 -6.29 -7.33 9.09
CA ALA A 88 -5.94 -8.65 8.53
C ALA A 88 -6.96 -9.21 7.54
N ARG A 89 -8.23 -8.81 7.63
CA ARG A 89 -9.30 -9.28 6.74
C ARG A 89 -9.45 -8.43 5.47
N ALA A 90 -8.74 -7.31 5.38
CA ALA A 90 -8.90 -6.36 4.28
C ALA A 90 -8.69 -6.99 2.89
N PRO A 91 -7.67 -7.85 2.64
CA PRO A 91 -7.51 -8.47 1.33
C PRO A 91 -8.72 -9.29 0.90
N VAL A 92 -9.32 -10.04 1.83
CA VAL A 92 -10.50 -10.87 1.55
C VAL A 92 -11.73 -10.01 1.26
N VAL A 93 -11.94 -8.93 2.05
CA VAL A 93 -13.06 -8.01 1.85
C VAL A 93 -12.92 -7.26 0.53
N VAL A 94 -11.74 -6.72 0.23
CA VAL A 94 -11.45 -6.04 -1.04
C VAL A 94 -11.63 -6.99 -2.20
N GLY A 95 -11.04 -8.19 -2.15
CA GLY A 95 -11.20 -9.22 -3.17
C GLY A 95 -12.67 -9.60 -3.40
N GLY A 96 -13.45 -9.78 -2.33
CA GLY A 96 -14.88 -10.08 -2.43
C GLY A 96 -15.72 -8.96 -3.08
N ILE A 97 -15.39 -7.69 -2.80
CA ILE A 97 -16.05 -6.55 -3.44
C ILE A 97 -15.71 -6.52 -4.95
N ILE A 98 -14.44 -6.70 -5.30
CA ILE A 98 -14.00 -6.74 -6.70
C ILE A 98 -14.67 -7.89 -7.44
N LEU A 99 -14.70 -9.09 -6.84
CA LEU A 99 -15.38 -10.26 -7.40
C LEU A 99 -16.86 -9.97 -7.68
N ALA A 100 -17.56 -9.31 -6.75
CA ALA A 100 -18.97 -8.96 -6.93
C ALA A 100 -19.19 -7.93 -8.05
N ILE A 101 -18.28 -6.95 -8.19
CA ILE A 101 -18.33 -5.96 -9.27
C ILE A 101 -18.03 -6.64 -10.62
N GLY A 102 -16.99 -7.47 -10.69
CA GLY A 102 -16.63 -8.26 -11.87
C GLY A 102 -17.81 -9.14 -12.31
N ALA A 103 -18.44 -9.87 -11.39
CA ALA A 103 -19.61 -10.70 -11.70
C ALA A 103 -20.81 -9.87 -12.22
N GLY A 104 -20.97 -8.63 -11.73
CA GLY A 104 -21.94 -7.71 -12.30
C GLY A 104 -21.60 -7.29 -13.73
N PHE A 105 -20.32 -7.12 -14.04
CA PHE A 105 -19.85 -6.80 -15.38
C PHE A 105 -20.06 -7.98 -16.34
N GLU A 106 -19.74 -9.21 -15.93
CA GLU A 106 -20.02 -10.44 -16.69
C GLU A 106 -21.50 -10.56 -17.08
N VAL A 107 -22.40 -10.30 -16.12
CA VAL A 107 -23.85 -10.28 -16.40
C VAL A 107 -24.21 -9.19 -17.39
N TYR A 108 -23.60 -8.01 -17.29
CA TYR A 108 -23.79 -6.95 -18.28
C TYR A 108 -23.32 -7.40 -19.67
N GLU A 109 -22.15 -8.02 -19.78
CA GLU A 109 -21.64 -8.47 -21.07
C GLU A 109 -22.55 -9.53 -21.69
N TYR A 110 -22.97 -10.52 -20.90
CA TYR A 110 -23.90 -11.58 -21.33
C TYR A 110 -25.19 -11.03 -21.91
N LEU A 111 -25.73 -9.96 -21.30
CA LEU A 111 -27.01 -9.37 -21.68
C LEU A 111 -26.90 -8.40 -22.87
N PHE A 112 -25.78 -7.69 -23.03
CA PHE A 112 -25.75 -6.47 -23.85
C PHE A 112 -24.76 -6.45 -25.01
N LYS A 113 -23.89 -7.45 -25.19
CA LYS A 113 -23.01 -7.44 -26.36
C LYS A 113 -23.20 -8.66 -27.26
N ASP A 114 -23.10 -8.43 -28.57
CA ASP A 114 -23.24 -9.44 -29.62
C ASP A 114 -21.95 -10.25 -29.90
N PHE A 115 -20.89 -10.14 -29.07
CA PHE A 115 -19.62 -10.85 -29.33
C PHE A 115 -19.69 -12.36 -29.07
N TRP A 116 -20.74 -12.83 -28.39
CA TRP A 116 -21.01 -14.26 -28.14
C TRP A 116 -21.70 -14.98 -29.29
N TRP A 117 -21.95 -14.33 -30.43
CA TRP A 117 -22.70 -14.90 -31.56
C TRP A 117 -21.89 -16.03 -32.23
N GLY A 118 -21.70 -17.14 -31.51
CA GLY A 118 -20.88 -18.29 -31.90
C GLY A 118 -20.23 -19.08 -30.74
N TRP A 119 -20.20 -18.59 -29.49
CA TRP A 119 -19.56 -19.30 -28.38
C TRP A 119 -20.50 -20.33 -27.74
N SER A 120 -19.92 -21.46 -27.31
CA SER A 120 -20.66 -22.42 -26.49
C SER A 120 -20.81 -21.89 -25.05
N MET A 121 -21.90 -22.26 -24.38
CA MET A 121 -22.10 -21.89 -22.96
C MET A 121 -20.96 -22.38 -22.06
N ALA A 122 -20.33 -23.52 -22.39
CA ALA A 122 -19.20 -24.04 -21.63
C ALA A 122 -17.97 -23.14 -21.72
N TYR A 123 -17.65 -22.68 -22.95
CA TYR A 123 -16.55 -21.75 -23.17
C TYR A 123 -16.79 -20.41 -22.45
N TYR A 124 -18.01 -19.89 -22.54
CA TYR A 124 -18.38 -18.65 -21.85
C TYR A 124 -18.20 -18.74 -20.33
N VAL A 125 -18.64 -19.84 -19.71
CA VAL A 125 -18.48 -20.04 -18.26
C VAL A 125 -17.00 -20.16 -17.86
N GLU A 126 -16.16 -20.78 -18.69
CA GLU A 126 -14.72 -20.87 -18.45
C GLU A 126 -14.05 -19.49 -18.51
N ASP A 127 -14.38 -18.70 -19.53
CA ASP A 127 -13.89 -17.34 -19.74
C ASP A 127 -14.26 -16.43 -18.56
N THR A 128 -15.54 -16.36 -18.22
CA THR A 128 -16.05 -15.65 -17.04
C THR A 128 -15.33 -16.06 -15.76
N ALA A 129 -15.05 -17.35 -15.57
CA ALA A 129 -14.33 -17.80 -14.37
C ALA A 129 -12.89 -17.28 -14.32
N ILE A 130 -12.22 -17.22 -15.48
CA ILE A 130 -10.88 -16.63 -15.60
C ILE A 130 -10.93 -15.13 -15.32
N ASP A 131 -11.88 -14.41 -15.93
CA ASP A 131 -12.05 -12.97 -15.80
C ASP A 131 -12.27 -12.53 -14.36
N LEU A 132 -13.16 -13.21 -13.64
CA LEU A 132 -13.39 -12.99 -12.22
C LEU A 132 -12.14 -13.21 -11.37
N VAL A 133 -11.32 -14.22 -11.70
CA VAL A 133 -10.07 -14.47 -10.99
C VAL A 133 -9.07 -13.35 -11.26
N VAL A 134 -8.91 -12.95 -12.52
CA VAL A 134 -7.88 -11.94 -12.88
C VAL A 134 -8.28 -10.53 -12.46
N ASP A 135 -9.58 -10.22 -12.38
CA ASP A 135 -10.11 -9.02 -11.72
C ASP A 135 -9.65 -8.95 -10.26
N VAL A 136 -9.86 -10.02 -9.50
CA VAL A 136 -9.46 -10.08 -8.09
C VAL A 136 -7.94 -9.99 -7.96
N VAL A 137 -7.17 -10.68 -8.80
CA VAL A 137 -5.70 -10.58 -8.82
C VAL A 137 -5.25 -9.15 -9.09
N GLY A 138 -5.84 -8.48 -10.08
CA GLY A 138 -5.55 -7.09 -10.42
C GLY A 138 -5.80 -6.15 -9.25
N GLY A 139 -6.96 -6.28 -8.60
CA GLY A 139 -7.30 -5.45 -7.44
C GLY A 139 -6.46 -5.74 -6.20
N LEU A 140 -6.05 -6.98 -5.97
CA LEU A 140 -5.04 -7.32 -4.95
C LEU A 140 -3.65 -6.75 -5.30
N GLY A 141 -3.34 -6.59 -6.59
CA GLY A 141 -2.16 -5.85 -7.05
C GLY A 141 -2.18 -4.38 -6.60
N PHE A 142 -3.32 -3.69 -6.74
CA PHE A 142 -3.49 -2.33 -6.22
C PHE A 142 -3.40 -2.29 -4.69
N PHE A 143 -4.00 -3.27 -4.01
CA PHE A 143 -3.89 -3.41 -2.55
C PHE A 143 -2.42 -3.49 -2.12
N ALA A 144 -1.63 -4.35 -2.77
CA ALA A 144 -0.20 -4.49 -2.49
C ALA A 144 0.58 -3.19 -2.77
N LEU A 145 0.23 -2.46 -3.83
CA LEU A 145 0.81 -1.15 -4.14
C LEU A 145 0.59 -0.15 -2.99
N VAL A 146 -0.65 -0.02 -2.49
CA VAL A 146 -0.98 0.87 -1.37
C VAL A 146 -0.19 0.52 -0.11
N GLU A 147 -0.16 -0.76 0.26
CA GLU A 147 0.61 -1.23 1.41
C GLU A 147 2.11 -0.98 1.25
N GLY A 148 2.64 -1.16 0.03
CA GLY A 148 4.03 -0.86 -0.31
C GLY A 148 4.36 0.63 -0.14
N VAL A 149 3.48 1.52 -0.60
CA VAL A 149 3.65 2.99 -0.46
C VAL A 149 3.59 3.39 1.02
N LEU A 150 2.62 2.89 1.78
CA LEU A 150 2.50 3.17 3.21
C LEU A 150 3.72 2.70 3.99
N ARG A 151 4.22 1.49 3.69
CA ARG A 151 5.43 0.93 4.33
C ARG A 151 6.67 1.76 4.00
N SER A 152 6.83 2.16 2.75
CA SER A 152 7.99 2.93 2.28
C SER A 152 8.06 4.31 2.97
N ARG A 153 6.92 4.97 3.12
CA ARG A 153 6.85 6.30 3.74
C ARG A 153 6.99 6.24 5.26
N THR A 154 6.41 5.23 5.92
CA THR A 154 6.65 4.99 7.34
C THR A 154 8.14 4.73 7.65
N ARG A 155 8.85 4.03 6.75
CA ARG A 155 10.30 3.81 6.88
C ARG A 155 11.11 5.09 6.70
N ALA A 156 10.73 5.95 5.76
CA ALA A 156 11.40 7.24 5.53
C ALA A 156 11.27 8.18 6.74
N ASP A 157 10.15 8.11 7.47
CA ASP A 157 9.88 8.93 8.66
C ASP A 157 10.56 8.43 9.95
N SER A 158 11.18 7.25 9.91
CA SER A 158 11.96 6.72 11.04
C SER A 158 13.26 7.51 11.16
N PRO A 159 13.64 8.04 12.35
CA PRO A 159 14.89 8.76 12.54
C PRO A 159 16.06 7.91 12.01
N ARG A 160 16.89 8.47 11.11
CA ARG A 160 18.21 7.90 10.84
C ARG A 160 18.88 7.77 12.20
N GLY A 161 19.19 6.53 12.60
CA GLY A 161 19.74 6.26 13.92
C GLY A 161 20.90 7.21 14.21
N ASP A 162 20.75 8.01 15.25
CA ASP A 162 21.87 8.64 15.91
C ASP A 162 22.78 7.49 16.35
N SER A 163 23.88 7.29 15.64
CA SER A 163 25.00 6.53 16.17
C SER A 163 25.30 7.13 17.55
N PRO A 164 25.25 6.36 18.66
CA PRO A 164 25.64 6.91 19.94
C PRO A 164 27.06 7.46 19.79
N PRO A 165 27.36 8.66 20.32
CA PRO A 165 28.71 9.18 20.27
C PRO A 165 29.61 8.13 20.91
N SER A 166 30.57 7.64 20.13
CA SER A 166 31.66 6.81 20.61
C SER A 166 32.30 7.57 21.76
N SER A 167 31.96 7.20 23.00
CA SER A 167 32.63 7.67 24.20
C SER A 167 34.04 7.10 24.16
N GLY A 168 34.92 7.80 23.44
CA GLY A 168 36.35 7.61 23.51
C GLY A 168 36.76 7.76 24.96
N HIS A 169 37.22 6.66 25.54
CA HIS A 169 37.85 6.62 26.84
C HIS A 169 39.15 7.44 26.77
N LEU A 170 39.04 8.76 26.92
CA LEU A 170 40.16 9.63 27.24
C LEU A 170 40.38 9.52 28.75
N ARG A 171 41.24 8.58 29.17
CA ARG A 171 41.80 8.55 30.52
C ARG A 171 43.15 9.26 30.46
N SER A 172 43.12 10.53 30.81
CA SER A 172 44.28 11.43 30.97
C SER A 172 44.35 11.86 32.42
N ASP A 173 45.34 11.36 33.15
CA ASP A 173 46.13 12.00 34.22
C ASP A 173 46.96 10.86 34.87
N GLY A 174 48.28 10.89 35.01
CA GLY A 174 49.17 12.03 35.18
C GLY A 174 49.39 12.27 36.68
N GLY A 175 50.52 11.85 37.23
CA GLY A 175 51.01 12.39 38.52
C GLY A 175 51.61 11.40 39.52
N GLU A 176 52.91 11.55 39.74
CA GLU A 176 53.86 10.83 40.60
C GLU A 176 53.65 10.83 42.13
N LYS A 177 54.28 9.80 42.74
CA LYS A 177 55.06 9.74 44.02
C LYS A 177 54.35 9.82 45.39
N ALA A 178 54.60 8.79 46.20
CA ALA A 178 55.43 8.90 47.41
C ALA A 178 55.87 7.50 47.89
N ASP A 179 57.16 7.39 48.22
CA ASP A 179 57.78 6.29 48.96
C ASP A 179 57.16 6.13 50.36
N ASP A 180 56.96 4.90 50.85
CA ASP A 180 57.22 4.55 52.26
C ASP A 180 57.29 3.02 52.49
N ASP A 181 58.50 2.59 52.81
CA ASP A 181 58.98 1.66 53.84
C ASP A 181 58.27 0.36 54.29
N SER A 182 59.14 -0.59 54.68
CA SER A 182 58.95 -1.88 55.37
C SER A 182 58.44 -3.05 54.50
N SER A 183 58.96 -4.27 54.55
CA SER A 183 59.76 -4.93 55.58
C SER A 183 60.45 -6.16 54.99
N SER A 184 61.66 -6.41 55.51
CA SER A 184 62.35 -7.69 55.54
C SER A 184 61.45 -8.83 56.02
N ASP A 185 61.43 -9.96 55.31
CA ASP A 185 61.69 -11.27 55.93
C ASP A 185 61.79 -12.41 54.89
N ARG A 186 62.96 -13.08 54.93
CA ARG A 186 63.33 -14.44 54.47
C ARG A 186 63.67 -14.68 53.00
#